data_AF-A0A9X6PPV9-F1
#
_entry.id   AF-A0A9X6PPV9-F1
#
_cell.length_a   1.000
_cell.length_b   1.000
_cell.length_c   1.000
_cell.angle_alpha   90.00
_cell.angle_beta   90.00
_cell.angle_gamma   90.00
#
_symmetry.space_group_name_H-M   'P 1'
#
loop_
_entity.id
_entity.type
_entity.pdbx_description
1 polymer ?
#
loop_
_entity_poly.entity_id
_entity_poly.type
_entity_poly.pdbx_seq_one_letter_code
_entity_poly.pdbx_strand_id
1 'polypeptide(L)'
;MMRALRLNIKQAFCSRISLIMMLSGFVLICIYHYYYVIRYLGNAANGPISTDLKWIGFRDNEMDVYLLLMPVIASFPFSTSYNSDKSDGFKPFVSKGISIFPYSVAKYIVTFFCGGFLYTLPFILSLLFCKLTIPDGTPTVGSGIINADGMFANLYFDAPLTYIAVYIGINFLFAGLMALLGLAASVWSQKDYMAILFPFAAASIPYVLLNTILPSIGGAPFHLYDPKQPLQGMSPYILMTQCAFFLFVSLLMYIQGVKRDRKKYKRRLQKRERCRKAFQV
;
A
#
# COMPACT_ATOMS: atom_id res chain seq x y z
N MET A 1 19.59 1.69 16.18
CA MET A 1 18.37 1.85 15.34
C MET A 1 18.67 2.35 13.93
N MET A 2 19.34 3.49 13.76
CA MET A 2 19.65 4.08 12.43
C MET A 2 20.34 3.13 11.43
N ARG A 3 21.32 2.32 11.87
CA ARG A 3 21.99 1.33 11.00
C ARG A 3 21.03 0.28 10.42
N ALA A 4 20.05 -0.16 11.22
CA ALA A 4 19.03 -1.12 10.78
C ALA A 4 18.05 -0.48 9.79
N LEU A 5 17.67 0.79 10.04
CA LEU A 5 16.81 1.54 9.16
C LEU A 5 17.45 1.74 7.78
N ARG A 6 18.69 2.24 7.72
CA ARG A 6 19.42 2.43 6.45
C ARG A 6 19.55 1.15 5.63
N LEU A 7 19.81 0.02 6.31
CA LEU A 7 19.86 -1.29 5.63
C LEU A 7 18.51 -1.66 5.03
N ASN A 8 17.44 -1.61 5.81
CA ASN A 8 16.11 -1.99 5.32
C ASN A 8 15.62 -1.06 4.21
N ILE A 9 15.88 0.26 4.29
CA ILE A 9 15.53 1.22 3.23
C ILE A 9 16.24 0.85 1.93
N LYS A 10 17.56 0.59 1.97
CA LYS A 10 18.31 0.18 0.78
C LYS A 10 17.78 -1.14 0.22
N GLN A 11 17.48 -2.11 1.09
CA GLN A 11 16.92 -3.40 0.67
C GLN A 11 15.53 -3.24 0.04
N ALA A 12 14.71 -2.35 0.55
CA ALA A 12 13.37 -2.07 0.04
C ALA A 12 13.44 -1.40 -1.34
N PHE A 13 13.97 -0.17 -1.40
CA PHE A 13 13.92 0.65 -2.63
C PHE A 13 14.91 0.25 -3.72
N CYS A 14 16.07 -0.33 -3.36
CA CYS A 14 17.04 -0.80 -4.36
C CYS A 14 16.87 -2.29 -4.71
N SER A 15 15.79 -2.94 -4.27
CA SER A 15 15.46 -4.28 -4.75
C SER A 15 15.10 -4.23 -6.24
N ARG A 16 15.43 -5.30 -6.98
CA ARG A 16 15.06 -5.43 -8.41
C ARG A 16 13.55 -5.27 -8.60
N ILE A 17 12.77 -5.85 -7.69
CA ILE A 17 11.30 -5.79 -7.72
C ILE A 17 10.81 -4.34 -7.60
N SER A 18 11.26 -3.62 -6.57
CA SER A 18 10.82 -2.22 -6.37
C SER A 18 11.24 -1.31 -7.52
N LEU A 19 12.46 -1.48 -8.05
CA LEU A 19 12.92 -0.72 -9.21
C LEU A 19 12.08 -1.01 -10.47
N ILE A 20 11.75 -2.28 -10.72
CA ILE A 20 10.88 -2.67 -11.84
C ILE A 20 9.49 -2.03 -11.67
N MET A 21 8.92 -2.06 -10.45
CA MET A 21 7.61 -1.45 -10.18
C MET A 21 7.62 0.07 -10.37
N MET A 22 8.69 0.75 -9.95
CA MET A 22 8.84 2.20 -10.18
C MET A 22 8.95 2.53 -11.66
N LEU A 23 9.78 1.80 -12.40
CA LEU A 23 9.98 2.00 -13.85
C LEU A 23 8.70 1.68 -14.64
N SER A 24 8.07 0.54 -14.37
CA SER A 24 6.84 0.15 -15.07
C SER A 24 5.70 1.10 -14.73
N GLY A 25 5.57 1.52 -13.47
CA GLY A 25 4.61 2.53 -13.05
C GLY A 25 4.84 3.85 -13.80
N PHE A 26 6.07 4.35 -13.83
CA PHE A 26 6.43 5.57 -14.56
C PHE A 26 6.05 5.50 -16.04
N VAL A 27 6.43 4.43 -16.74
CA VAL A 27 6.10 4.23 -18.16
C VAL A 27 4.57 4.21 -18.38
N LEU A 28 3.83 3.50 -17.52
CA LEU A 28 2.38 3.39 -17.62
C LEU A 28 1.69 4.76 -17.45
N ILE A 29 2.19 5.59 -16.53
CA ILE A 29 1.65 6.95 -16.32
C ILE A 29 1.99 7.87 -17.50
N CYS A 30 3.18 7.77 -18.08
CA CYS A 30 3.53 8.53 -19.27
C CYS A 30 2.60 8.17 -20.45
N ILE A 31 2.37 6.87 -20.67
CA ILE A 31 1.43 6.40 -21.69
C ILE A 31 0.02 6.92 -21.40
N TYR A 32 -0.45 6.78 -20.15
CA TYR A 32 -1.74 7.30 -19.72
C TYR A 32 -1.87 8.80 -20.01
N HIS A 33 -0.90 9.60 -19.57
CA HIS A 33 -0.95 11.04 -19.69
C HIS A 33 -0.94 11.50 -21.16
N TYR A 34 -0.14 10.84 -22.01
CA TYR A 34 -0.13 11.09 -23.44
C TYR A 34 -1.51 10.83 -24.08
N TYR A 35 -2.07 9.63 -23.86
CA TYR A 35 -3.32 9.24 -24.51
C TYR A 35 -4.53 10.00 -24.00
N TYR A 36 -4.59 10.37 -22.72
CA TYR A 36 -5.82 10.87 -22.09
C TYR A 36 -5.81 12.35 -21.75
N VAL A 37 -4.64 12.99 -21.71
CA VAL A 37 -4.52 14.42 -21.50
C VAL A 37 -4.04 15.09 -22.77
N ILE A 38 -2.83 14.76 -23.23
CA ILE A 38 -2.17 15.46 -24.35
C ILE A 38 -2.96 15.30 -25.66
N ARG A 39 -3.39 14.08 -26.01
CA ARG A 39 -4.15 13.84 -27.25
C ARG A 39 -5.50 14.58 -27.30
N TYR A 40 -6.07 14.88 -26.13
CA TYR A 40 -7.34 15.57 -26.02
C TYR A 40 -7.16 17.10 -25.99
N LEU A 41 -5.96 17.59 -25.68
CA LEU A 41 -5.61 19.00 -25.65
C LEU A 41 -5.89 19.64 -27.03
N GLY A 42 -6.85 20.56 -27.10
CA GLY A 42 -7.22 21.26 -28.35
C GLY A 42 -8.45 20.72 -29.09
N ASN A 43 -9.07 19.62 -28.63
CA ASN A 43 -10.34 19.14 -29.19
C ASN A 43 -11.53 19.60 -28.36
N ALA A 44 -12.20 20.69 -28.80
CA ALA A 44 -13.35 21.29 -28.12
C ALA A 44 -14.59 20.38 -28.01
N ALA A 45 -14.67 19.32 -28.81
CA ALA A 45 -15.79 18.38 -28.81
C ALA A 45 -15.82 17.42 -27.60
N ASN A 46 -14.73 17.33 -26.81
CA ASN A 46 -14.56 16.29 -25.79
C ASN A 46 -14.80 16.76 -24.34
N GLY A 47 -15.45 17.91 -24.16
CA GLY A 47 -15.77 18.49 -22.85
C GLY A 47 -14.60 19.26 -22.19
N PRO A 48 -14.84 19.87 -21.01
CA PRO A 48 -13.82 20.62 -20.29
C PRO A 48 -12.65 19.72 -19.90
N ILE A 49 -11.42 20.16 -20.21
CA ILE A 49 -10.19 19.47 -19.86
C ILE A 49 -9.57 20.21 -18.68
N SER A 50 -9.72 19.64 -17.49
CA SER A 50 -9.20 20.22 -16.27
C SER A 50 -8.57 19.17 -15.36
N THR A 51 -7.64 19.61 -14.50
CA THR A 51 -6.86 18.72 -13.63
C THR A 51 -7.74 17.88 -12.70
N ASP A 52 -8.80 18.47 -12.15
CA ASP A 52 -9.76 17.87 -11.24
C ASP A 52 -10.63 16.77 -11.88
N LEU A 53 -10.74 16.77 -13.21
CA LEU A 53 -11.50 15.77 -13.99
C LEU A 53 -10.62 14.66 -14.54
N LYS A 54 -9.46 15.03 -15.07
CA LYS A 54 -8.59 14.11 -15.83
C LYS A 54 -7.56 13.37 -14.97
N TRP A 55 -7.51 13.65 -13.67
CA TRP A 55 -6.66 12.90 -12.75
C TRP A 55 -7.00 11.42 -12.77
N ILE A 56 -5.96 10.57 -12.74
CA ILE A 56 -6.09 9.13 -12.94
C ILE A 56 -7.11 8.49 -12.00
N GLY A 57 -7.21 8.96 -10.75
CA GLY A 57 -8.09 8.38 -9.73
C GLY A 57 -9.58 8.59 -9.95
N PHE A 58 -10.00 9.52 -10.82
CA PHE A 58 -11.42 9.69 -11.18
C PHE A 58 -11.84 8.91 -12.43
N ARG A 59 -11.02 7.97 -12.89
CA ARG A 59 -11.38 7.07 -13.98
C ARG A 59 -12.33 5.96 -13.50
N ASP A 60 -13.13 5.42 -14.41
CA ASP A 60 -14.05 4.31 -14.13
C ASP A 60 -13.30 2.97 -14.11
N ASN A 61 -13.75 1.98 -14.88
CA ASN A 61 -13.36 0.57 -14.86
C ASN A 61 -11.85 0.26 -14.62
N GLU A 62 -10.91 1.01 -15.20
CA GLU A 62 -9.48 0.73 -15.02
C GLU A 62 -9.00 1.03 -13.60
N MET A 63 -9.59 2.03 -12.95
CA MET A 63 -9.27 2.35 -11.56
C MET A 63 -9.84 1.33 -10.61
N ASP A 64 -11.02 0.79 -10.88
CA ASP A 64 -11.61 -0.23 -10.02
C ASP A 64 -10.71 -1.46 -9.91
N VAL A 65 -10.11 -1.87 -11.03
CA VAL A 65 -9.14 -2.98 -11.04
C VAL A 65 -7.87 -2.62 -10.26
N TYR A 66 -7.37 -1.39 -10.41
CA TYR A 66 -6.16 -0.94 -9.73
C TYR A 66 -6.35 -0.85 -8.20
N LEU A 67 -7.50 -0.36 -7.77
CA LEU A 67 -7.92 -0.29 -6.37
C LEU A 67 -8.10 -1.70 -5.78
N LEU A 68 -8.70 -2.63 -6.53
CA LEU A 68 -8.93 -4.01 -6.09
C LEU A 68 -7.60 -4.76 -5.91
N LEU A 69 -6.64 -4.51 -6.79
CA LEU A 69 -5.31 -5.12 -6.76
C LEU A 69 -4.35 -4.42 -5.78
N MET A 70 -4.77 -3.35 -5.09
CA MET A 70 -3.94 -2.64 -4.11
C MET A 70 -3.22 -3.59 -3.12
N PRO A 71 -3.88 -4.58 -2.49
CA PRO A 71 -3.20 -5.42 -1.52
C PRO A 71 -2.06 -6.25 -2.14
N VAL A 72 -2.21 -6.62 -3.41
CA VAL A 72 -1.19 -7.37 -4.18
C VAL A 72 -0.03 -6.45 -4.53
N ILE A 73 -0.32 -5.29 -5.12
CA ILE A 73 0.69 -4.31 -5.56
C ILE A 73 1.50 -3.81 -4.36
N ALA A 74 0.83 -3.47 -3.25
CA ALA A 74 1.49 -2.91 -2.08
C ALA A 74 2.35 -3.93 -1.31
N SER A 75 1.99 -5.22 -1.33
CA SER A 75 2.75 -6.27 -0.62
C SER A 75 3.92 -6.84 -1.44
N PHE A 76 3.84 -6.77 -2.77
CA PHE A 76 4.86 -7.29 -3.67
C PHE A 76 6.31 -6.83 -3.41
N PRO A 77 6.60 -5.54 -3.15
CA PRO A 77 7.98 -5.03 -3.16
C PRO A 77 8.84 -5.50 -1.98
N PHE A 78 8.26 -5.61 -0.78
CA PHE A 78 9.05 -5.80 0.44
C PHE A 78 8.45 -6.75 1.49
N SER A 79 7.22 -7.26 1.30
CA SER A 79 6.58 -8.14 2.29
C SER A 79 7.22 -9.53 2.39
N THR A 80 7.89 -10.00 1.34
CA THR A 80 8.65 -11.28 1.31
C THR A 80 10.04 -11.16 1.91
N SER A 81 10.54 -9.94 2.17
CA SER A 81 11.93 -9.71 2.61
C SER A 81 12.29 -10.46 3.89
N TYR A 82 11.33 -10.67 4.79
CA TYR A 82 11.54 -11.43 6.02
C TYR A 82 11.85 -12.92 5.75
N ASN A 83 11.21 -13.53 4.75
CA ASN A 83 11.49 -14.90 4.36
C ASN A 83 12.90 -15.05 3.80
N SER A 84 13.32 -14.12 2.94
CA SER A 84 14.69 -14.09 2.41
C SER A 84 15.72 -13.96 3.54
N ASP A 85 15.47 -13.08 4.51
CA ASP A 85 16.35 -12.92 5.66
C ASP A 85 16.40 -14.18 6.53
N LYS A 86 15.27 -14.90 6.65
CA LYS A 86 15.18 -16.17 7.40
C LYS A 86 15.90 -17.31 6.69
N SER A 87 15.77 -17.44 5.36
CA SER A 87 16.47 -18.44 4.56
C SER A 87 17.98 -18.23 4.60
N ASP A 88 18.42 -16.98 4.64
CA ASP A 88 19.82 -16.61 4.82
C ASP A 88 20.32 -16.74 6.26
N GLY A 89 19.52 -17.30 7.18
CA GLY A 89 19.91 -17.51 8.58
C GLY A 89 20.12 -16.20 9.34
N PHE A 90 19.47 -15.12 8.88
CA PHE A 90 19.66 -13.76 9.35
C PHE A 90 21.13 -13.30 9.26
N LYS A 91 21.85 -13.63 8.18
CA LYS A 91 23.22 -13.13 7.93
C LYS A 91 23.42 -11.64 8.24
N PRO A 92 22.52 -10.70 7.87
CA PRO A 92 22.68 -9.27 8.20
C PRO A 92 22.67 -8.99 9.71
N PHE A 93 21.97 -9.83 10.48
CA PHE A 93 21.89 -9.77 11.93
C PHE A 93 23.25 -10.06 12.58
N VAL A 94 23.87 -11.15 12.11
CA VAL A 94 25.15 -11.66 12.62
C VAL A 94 26.31 -10.80 12.13
N SER A 95 26.30 -10.41 10.85
CA SER A 95 27.41 -9.65 10.26
C SER A 95 27.47 -8.18 10.69
N LYS A 96 26.32 -7.57 11.02
CA LYS A 96 26.27 -6.14 11.41
C LYS A 96 26.08 -5.88 12.90
N GLY A 97 26.02 -6.93 13.72
CA GLY A 97 25.89 -6.80 15.19
C GLY A 97 24.64 -6.04 15.64
N ILE A 98 23.54 -6.12 14.88
CA ILE A 98 22.29 -5.43 15.19
C ILE A 98 21.45 -6.35 16.10
N SER A 99 20.74 -5.82 17.09
CA SER A 99 19.82 -6.61 17.92
C SER A 99 18.45 -6.81 17.26
N ILE A 100 17.73 -7.90 17.62
CA ILE A 100 16.61 -8.41 16.78
C ILE A 100 15.42 -7.46 16.83
N PHE A 101 15.26 -6.80 17.99
CA PHE A 101 14.18 -5.88 18.25
C PHE A 101 14.24 -4.62 17.35
N PRO A 102 15.30 -3.79 17.37
CA PRO A 102 15.38 -2.61 16.51
C PRO A 102 15.43 -2.95 15.02
N TYR A 103 15.89 -4.15 14.67
CA TYR A 103 15.82 -4.64 13.30
C TYR A 103 14.38 -4.93 12.86
N SER A 104 13.61 -5.67 13.66
CA SER A 104 12.20 -5.96 13.37
C SER A 104 11.34 -4.71 13.33
N VAL A 105 11.54 -3.77 14.25
CA VAL A 105 10.82 -2.48 14.24
C VAL A 105 11.17 -1.68 12.97
N ALA A 106 12.46 -1.57 12.63
CA ALA A 106 12.86 -0.88 11.41
C ALA A 106 12.29 -1.54 10.14
N LYS A 107 12.21 -2.88 10.10
CA LYS A 107 11.63 -3.60 8.97
C LYS A 107 10.13 -3.32 8.84
N TYR A 108 9.39 -3.38 9.94
CA TYR A 108 7.96 -3.05 9.96
C TYR A 108 7.69 -1.63 9.43
N ILE A 109 8.43 -0.64 9.94
CA ILE A 109 8.30 0.75 9.49
C ILE A 109 8.62 0.88 7.99
N VAL A 110 9.75 0.33 7.54
CA VAL A 110 10.16 0.45 6.13
C VAL A 110 9.19 -0.25 5.20
N THR A 111 8.62 -1.40 5.57
CA THR A 111 7.59 -2.07 4.77
C THR A 111 6.36 -1.20 4.57
N PHE A 112 5.87 -0.56 5.64
CA PHE A 112 4.71 0.34 5.55
C PHE A 112 4.96 1.47 4.55
N PHE A 113 6.07 2.20 4.72
CA PHE A 113 6.39 3.32 3.84
C PHE A 113 6.70 2.88 2.40
N CYS A 114 7.38 1.74 2.21
CA CYS A 114 7.72 1.24 0.89
C CYS A 114 6.46 0.81 0.11
N GLY A 115 5.57 0.03 0.72
CA GLY A 115 4.32 -0.41 0.09
C GLY A 115 3.38 0.76 -0.21
N GLY A 116 3.20 1.67 0.77
CA GLY A 116 2.41 2.88 0.58
C GLY A 116 2.96 3.75 -0.55
N PHE A 117 4.26 4.06 -0.53
CA PHE A 117 4.87 4.95 -1.50
C PHE A 117 4.81 4.39 -2.92
N LEU A 118 5.21 3.12 -3.10
CA LEU A 118 5.22 2.49 -4.43
C LEU A 118 3.83 2.37 -5.03
N TYR A 119 2.80 2.13 -4.21
CA TYR A 119 1.41 2.11 -4.67
C TYR A 119 0.90 3.51 -5.03
N THR A 120 1.23 4.54 -4.26
CA THR A 120 0.73 5.90 -4.51
C THR A 120 1.53 6.71 -5.52
N LEU A 121 2.76 6.27 -5.85
CA LEU A 121 3.63 6.97 -6.77
C LEU A 121 2.95 7.27 -8.12
N PRO A 122 2.17 6.35 -8.73
CA PRO A 122 1.43 6.65 -9.94
C PRO A 122 0.39 7.76 -9.83
N PHE A 123 -0.32 7.82 -8.71
CA PHE A 123 -1.31 8.88 -8.46
C PHE A 123 -0.66 10.25 -8.31
N ILE A 124 0.48 10.32 -7.61
CA ILE A 124 1.24 11.56 -7.39
C ILE A 124 1.79 12.07 -8.72
N LEU A 125 2.41 11.20 -9.51
CA LEU A 125 2.96 11.58 -10.82
C LEU A 125 1.87 11.97 -11.81
N SER A 126 0.73 11.26 -11.82
CA SER A 126 -0.40 11.64 -12.66
C SER A 126 -0.93 13.04 -12.30
N LEU A 127 -1.09 13.33 -11.01
CA LEU A 127 -1.53 14.66 -10.55
C LEU A 127 -0.53 15.74 -10.97
N LEU A 128 0.77 15.48 -10.78
CA LEU A 128 1.84 16.39 -11.18
C LEU A 128 1.81 16.67 -12.69
N PHE A 129 1.70 15.64 -13.52
CA PHE A 129 1.63 15.81 -14.96
C PHE A 129 0.39 16.59 -15.38
N CYS A 130 -0.80 16.27 -14.84
CA CYS A 130 -2.01 17.03 -15.13
C CYS A 130 -1.84 18.50 -14.74
N LYS A 131 -1.29 18.79 -13.56
CA LYS A 131 -1.00 20.14 -13.08
C LYS A 131 -0.06 20.93 -13.98
N LEU A 132 0.90 20.27 -14.62
CA LEU A 132 1.87 20.93 -15.49
C LEU A 132 1.32 21.18 -16.90
N THR A 133 0.30 20.44 -17.34
CA THR A 133 -0.19 20.49 -18.73
C THR A 133 -1.52 21.19 -18.91
N ILE A 134 -2.41 21.14 -17.93
CA ILE A 134 -3.81 21.60 -18.05
C ILE A 134 -4.16 22.51 -16.88
N PRO A 135 -5.06 23.48 -17.08
CA PRO A 135 -5.48 24.38 -16.02
C PRO A 135 -6.30 23.64 -14.96
N ASP A 136 -6.33 24.23 -13.76
CA ASP A 136 -7.24 23.81 -12.71
C ASP A 136 -8.67 24.14 -13.10
N GLY A 137 -9.56 23.16 -12.99
CA GLY A 137 -10.99 23.34 -13.20
C GLY A 137 -11.70 23.62 -11.89
N THR A 138 -12.87 24.23 -12.02
CA THR A 138 -13.82 24.39 -10.93
C THR A 138 -14.86 23.26 -11.03
N PRO A 139 -14.88 22.32 -10.08
CA PRO A 139 -15.84 21.22 -10.12
C PRO A 139 -17.26 21.77 -10.05
N THR A 140 -18.11 21.30 -10.97
CA THR A 140 -19.52 21.71 -10.99
C THR A 140 -20.34 20.76 -10.12
N VAL A 141 -21.15 21.32 -9.23
CA VAL A 141 -22.12 20.57 -8.42
C VAL A 141 -23.09 19.84 -9.34
N GLY A 142 -23.31 18.54 -9.11
CA GLY A 142 -24.16 17.71 -9.96
C GLY A 142 -23.48 17.12 -11.21
N SER A 143 -22.16 17.28 -11.36
CA SER A 143 -21.37 16.62 -12.41
C SER A 143 -21.38 15.08 -12.35
N GLY A 144 -21.80 14.50 -11.23
CA GLY A 144 -21.91 13.04 -11.04
C GLY A 144 -20.56 12.32 -10.84
N ILE A 145 -19.46 13.06 -10.73
CA ILE A 145 -18.09 12.51 -10.62
C ILE A 145 -17.84 11.94 -9.24
N ILE A 146 -18.28 12.67 -8.22
CA ILE A 146 -18.27 12.22 -6.83
C ILE A 146 -19.69 12.16 -6.31
N ASN A 147 -19.92 11.27 -5.35
CA ASN A 147 -21.15 11.28 -4.60
C ASN A 147 -21.20 12.50 -3.66
N ALA A 148 -22.28 13.29 -3.75
CA ALA A 148 -22.47 14.50 -2.96
C ALA A 148 -22.60 14.21 -1.45
N ASP A 149 -23.07 13.00 -1.09
CA ASP A 149 -23.15 12.53 0.31
C ASP A 149 -21.87 11.80 0.75
N GLY A 150 -20.82 11.84 -0.08
CA GLY A 150 -19.53 11.22 0.19
C GLY A 150 -18.74 11.91 1.30
N MET A 151 -17.80 11.16 1.88
CA MET A 151 -16.78 11.68 2.77
C MET A 151 -16.01 12.80 2.10
N PHE A 152 -15.91 13.94 2.78
CA PHE A 152 -15.17 15.10 2.28
C PHE A 152 -15.73 15.66 0.95
N ALA A 153 -16.96 15.36 0.55
CA ALA A 153 -17.56 15.88 -0.69
C ALA A 153 -17.54 17.42 -0.75
N ASN A 154 -17.83 18.10 0.36
CA ASN A 154 -17.71 19.56 0.46
C ASN A 154 -16.29 20.06 0.13
N LEU A 155 -15.26 19.33 0.57
CA LEU A 155 -13.87 19.68 0.29
C LEU A 155 -13.53 19.55 -1.19
N TYR A 156 -14.16 18.63 -1.93
CA TYR A 156 -13.98 18.55 -3.38
C TYR A 156 -14.50 19.80 -4.08
N PHE A 157 -15.69 20.28 -3.71
CA PHE A 157 -16.28 21.48 -4.31
C PHE A 157 -15.55 22.78 -3.93
N ASP A 158 -15.01 22.86 -2.72
CA ASP A 158 -14.24 24.03 -2.26
C ASP A 158 -12.80 24.04 -2.80
N ALA A 159 -12.12 22.89 -2.72
CA ALA A 159 -10.70 22.74 -3.01
C ALA A 159 -10.39 21.33 -3.59
N PRO A 160 -10.68 21.09 -4.89
CA PRO A 160 -10.61 19.76 -5.51
C PRO A 160 -9.24 19.09 -5.41
N LEU A 161 -8.17 19.89 -5.47
CA LEU A 161 -6.80 19.38 -5.39
C LEU A 161 -6.44 18.93 -3.98
N THR A 162 -6.96 19.62 -2.96
CA THR A 162 -6.81 19.21 -1.56
C THR A 162 -7.55 17.91 -1.32
N TYR A 163 -8.75 17.75 -1.89
CA TYR A 163 -9.48 16.50 -1.86
C TYR A 163 -8.68 15.35 -2.49
N ILE A 164 -8.14 15.55 -3.71
CA ILE A 164 -7.29 14.55 -4.37
C ILE A 164 -6.09 14.19 -3.48
N ALA A 165 -5.41 15.18 -2.88
CA ALA A 165 -4.27 14.93 -2.00
C ALA A 165 -4.67 14.12 -0.74
N VAL A 166 -5.85 14.38 -0.17
CA VAL A 166 -6.39 13.59 0.95
C VAL A 166 -6.61 12.14 0.53
N TYR A 167 -7.21 11.89 -0.63
CA TYR A 167 -7.42 10.52 -1.12
C TYR A 167 -6.12 9.80 -1.49
N ILE A 168 -5.10 10.51 -2.00
CA ILE A 168 -3.76 9.94 -2.14
C ILE A 168 -3.21 9.52 -0.76
N GLY A 169 -3.41 10.34 0.27
CA GLY A 169 -3.02 10.00 1.65
C GLY A 169 -3.77 8.79 2.22
N ILE A 170 -5.07 8.68 1.96
CA ILE A 170 -5.89 7.53 2.35
C ILE A 170 -5.37 6.26 1.65
N ASN A 171 -5.16 6.32 0.33
CA ASN A 171 -4.61 5.21 -0.45
C ASN A 171 -3.22 4.79 0.05
N PHE A 172 -2.36 5.76 0.38
CA PHE A 172 -1.04 5.50 0.98
C PHE A 172 -1.16 4.72 2.29
N LEU A 173 -2.06 5.15 3.18
CA LEU A 173 -2.29 4.50 4.46
C LEU A 173 -2.77 3.06 4.28
N PHE A 174 -3.78 2.84 3.44
CA PHE A 174 -4.32 1.50 3.18
C PHE A 174 -3.30 0.58 2.51
N ALA A 175 -2.59 1.06 1.49
CA ALA A 175 -1.53 0.29 0.83
C ALA A 175 -0.41 -0.08 1.82
N GLY A 176 0.01 0.85 2.67
CA GLY A 176 0.99 0.58 3.73
C GLY A 176 0.50 -0.50 4.70
N LEU A 177 -0.78 -0.47 5.12
CA LEU A 177 -1.37 -1.48 5.99
C LEU A 177 -1.44 -2.86 5.32
N MET A 178 -1.76 -2.93 4.03
CA MET A 178 -1.76 -4.20 3.27
C MET A 178 -0.33 -4.76 3.16
N ALA A 179 0.67 -3.91 2.94
CA ALA A 179 2.07 -4.33 2.96
C ALA A 179 2.49 -4.93 4.31
N LEU A 180 2.03 -4.33 5.42
CA LEU A 180 2.25 -4.83 6.79
C LEU A 180 1.55 -6.16 7.05
N LEU A 181 0.33 -6.36 6.57
CA LEU A 181 -0.35 -7.66 6.64
C LEU A 181 0.41 -8.73 5.85
N GLY A 182 0.93 -8.38 4.67
CA GLY A 182 1.79 -9.28 3.90
C GLY A 182 3.09 -9.64 4.63
N LEU A 183 3.74 -8.65 5.26
CA LEU A 183 4.93 -8.90 6.09
C LEU A 183 4.61 -9.75 7.30
N ALA A 184 3.47 -9.51 7.96
CA ALA A 184 3.04 -10.34 9.08
C ALA A 184 2.85 -11.79 8.61
N ALA A 185 2.19 -12.02 7.47
CA ALA A 185 2.01 -13.34 6.90
C ALA A 185 3.33 -14.06 6.57
N SER A 186 4.34 -13.34 6.05
CA SER A 186 5.66 -13.92 5.76
C SER A 186 6.40 -14.39 7.02
N VAL A 187 6.21 -13.74 8.17
CA VAL A 187 6.79 -14.26 9.43
C VAL A 187 6.20 -15.63 9.80
N TRP A 188 4.93 -15.87 9.46
CA TRP A 188 4.24 -17.12 9.79
C TRP A 188 4.50 -18.23 8.78
N SER A 189 4.64 -17.89 7.49
CA SER A 189 4.84 -18.82 6.39
C SER A 189 6.18 -18.63 5.69
N GLN A 190 6.91 -19.73 5.49
CA GLN A 190 8.16 -19.75 4.69
C GLN A 190 7.93 -19.53 3.19
N LYS A 191 6.67 -19.48 2.74
CA LYS A 191 6.31 -19.35 1.34
C LYS A 191 6.02 -17.91 0.99
N ASP A 192 6.73 -17.38 0.00
CA ASP A 192 6.64 -15.98 -0.42
C ASP A 192 5.25 -15.59 -0.95
N TYR A 193 4.57 -16.49 -1.65
CA TYR A 193 3.23 -16.22 -2.18
C TYR A 193 2.19 -15.97 -1.07
N MET A 194 2.40 -16.47 0.16
CA MET A 194 1.50 -16.20 1.28
C MET A 194 1.55 -14.74 1.74
N ALA A 195 2.68 -14.06 1.53
CA ALA A 195 2.81 -12.64 1.81
C ALA A 195 1.93 -11.77 0.90
N ILE A 196 1.49 -12.32 -0.24
CA ILE A 196 0.69 -11.62 -1.25
C ILE A 196 -0.78 -12.05 -1.15
N LEU A 197 -1.05 -13.35 -1.07
CA LEU A 197 -2.42 -13.87 -1.00
C LEU A 197 -3.15 -13.47 0.27
N PHE A 198 -2.45 -13.41 1.41
CA PHE A 198 -3.07 -13.08 2.69
C PHE A 198 -3.67 -11.66 2.73
N PRO A 199 -2.93 -10.58 2.43
CA PRO A 199 -3.51 -9.24 2.41
C PRO A 199 -4.60 -9.10 1.35
N PHE A 200 -4.47 -9.77 0.19
CA PHE A 200 -5.52 -9.78 -0.83
C PHE A 200 -6.81 -10.41 -0.31
N ALA A 201 -6.75 -11.62 0.24
CA ALA A 201 -7.91 -12.30 0.81
C ALA A 201 -8.54 -11.53 1.98
N ALA A 202 -7.71 -10.92 2.84
CA ALA A 202 -8.17 -10.12 3.97
C ALA A 202 -8.96 -8.88 3.54
N ALA A 203 -8.66 -8.31 2.37
CA ALA A 203 -9.38 -7.16 1.82
C ALA A 203 -10.58 -7.57 0.94
N SER A 204 -10.41 -8.59 0.09
CA SER A 204 -11.39 -8.97 -0.93
C SER A 204 -12.54 -9.82 -0.41
N ILE A 205 -12.31 -10.70 0.57
CA ILE A 205 -13.38 -11.53 1.14
C ILE A 205 -14.46 -10.66 1.83
N PRO A 206 -14.10 -9.73 2.74
CA PRO A 206 -15.09 -8.83 3.34
C PRO A 206 -15.82 -7.98 2.29
N TYR A 207 -15.11 -7.54 1.24
CA TYR A 207 -15.70 -6.79 0.14
C TYR A 207 -16.79 -7.59 -0.59
N VAL A 208 -16.49 -8.83 -1.00
CA VAL A 208 -17.47 -9.68 -1.69
C VAL A 208 -18.66 -9.98 -0.80
N LEU A 209 -18.42 -10.32 0.48
CA LEU A 209 -19.51 -10.64 1.43
C LEU A 209 -20.42 -9.43 1.69
N LEU A 210 -19.84 -8.26 1.95
CA LEU A 210 -20.61 -7.04 2.25
C LEU A 210 -21.42 -6.59 1.03
N ASN A 211 -20.83 -6.58 -0.17
CA ASN A 211 -21.58 -6.20 -1.38
C ASN A 211 -22.68 -7.21 -1.74
N THR A 212 -22.52 -8.50 -1.40
CA THR A 212 -23.57 -9.51 -1.66
C THR A 212 -24.74 -9.36 -0.70
N ILE A 213 -24.48 -9.04 0.57
CA ILE A 213 -25.51 -9.00 1.63
C ILE A 213 -26.15 -7.60 1.74
N LEU A 214 -25.36 -6.54 1.55
CA LEU A 214 -25.73 -5.14 1.72
C LEU A 214 -25.22 -4.29 0.53
N PRO A 215 -25.79 -4.48 -0.68
CA PRO A 215 -25.28 -3.86 -1.90
C PRO A 215 -25.35 -2.33 -1.90
N SER A 216 -26.18 -1.72 -1.04
CA SER A 216 -26.38 -0.27 -0.95
C SER A 216 -25.50 0.44 0.09
N ILE A 217 -24.75 -0.29 0.93
CA ILE A 217 -23.95 0.29 2.02
C ILE A 217 -22.46 0.29 1.62
N GLY A 218 -21.88 1.48 1.44
CA GLY A 218 -20.49 1.69 1.08
C GLY A 218 -19.45 1.40 2.17
N GLY A 219 -19.72 0.43 3.06
CA GLY A 219 -18.84 0.11 4.19
C GLY A 219 -17.64 -0.77 3.83
N ALA A 220 -17.57 -1.30 2.60
CA ALA A 220 -16.47 -2.16 2.20
C ALA A 220 -15.15 -1.36 2.03
N PRO A 221 -13.98 -1.93 2.39
CA PRO A 221 -12.70 -1.22 2.33
C PRO A 221 -12.44 -0.54 0.99
N PHE A 222 -12.76 -1.22 -0.11
CA PHE A 222 -12.59 -0.73 -1.48
C PHE A 222 -13.28 0.62 -1.74
N HIS A 223 -14.54 0.75 -1.33
CA HIS A 223 -15.32 1.96 -1.58
C HIS A 223 -14.82 3.16 -0.75
N LEU A 224 -14.16 2.90 0.39
CA LEU A 224 -13.69 3.94 1.31
C LEU A 224 -12.44 4.67 0.82
N TYR A 225 -11.57 4.01 0.05
CA TYR A 225 -10.37 4.63 -0.53
C TYR A 225 -10.54 4.98 -2.02
N ASP A 226 -11.68 4.67 -2.62
CA ASP A 226 -12.10 5.21 -3.92
C ASP A 226 -12.51 6.68 -3.76
N PRO A 227 -11.90 7.63 -4.51
CA PRO A 227 -12.27 9.04 -4.48
C PRO A 227 -13.66 9.35 -5.05
N LYS A 228 -14.32 8.46 -5.80
CA LYS A 228 -15.68 8.70 -6.32
C LYS A 228 -16.77 8.43 -5.30
N GLN A 229 -16.52 7.43 -4.45
CA GLN A 229 -17.44 7.03 -3.39
C GLN A 229 -18.87 6.75 -3.91
N PRO A 230 -19.05 5.77 -4.82
CA PRO A 230 -20.31 5.58 -5.56
C PRO A 230 -21.52 5.15 -4.70
N LEU A 231 -21.32 4.74 -3.45
CA LEU A 231 -22.36 4.22 -2.56
C LEU A 231 -22.70 5.17 -1.42
N GLN A 232 -23.83 4.94 -0.74
CA GLN A 232 -24.23 5.74 0.42
C GLN A 232 -23.65 5.16 1.73
N GLY A 233 -23.56 6.01 2.76
CA GLY A 233 -23.17 5.60 4.12
C GLY A 233 -21.66 5.52 4.37
N MET A 234 -20.83 6.06 3.48
CA MET A 234 -19.40 6.20 3.71
C MET A 234 -19.12 7.29 4.75
N SER A 235 -18.39 6.91 5.81
CA SER A 235 -18.06 7.80 6.91
C SER A 235 -16.58 7.71 7.24
N PRO A 236 -15.92 8.83 7.58
CA PRO A 236 -14.54 8.82 8.07
C PRO A 236 -14.35 7.91 9.29
N TYR A 237 -15.41 7.69 10.09
CA TYR A 237 -15.37 6.76 11.22
C TYR A 237 -15.14 5.30 10.78
N ILE A 238 -15.82 4.87 9.71
CA ILE A 238 -15.67 3.50 9.18
C ILE A 238 -14.26 3.31 8.62
N LEU A 239 -13.73 4.33 7.93
CA LEU A 239 -12.34 4.34 7.46
C LEU A 239 -11.36 4.15 8.63
N MET A 240 -11.50 4.95 9.69
CA MET A 240 -10.60 4.90 10.84
C MET A 240 -10.67 3.57 11.61
N THR A 241 -11.87 3.00 11.76
CA THR A 241 -12.05 1.70 12.43
C THR A 241 -11.40 0.57 11.63
N GLN A 242 -11.51 0.55 10.31
CA GLN A 242 -10.82 -0.43 9.46
C GLN A 242 -9.30 -0.29 9.49
N CYS A 243 -8.78 0.94 9.40
CA CYS A 243 -7.34 1.18 9.51
C CYS A 243 -6.80 0.71 10.87
N ALA A 244 -7.50 1.01 11.96
CA ALA A 244 -7.14 0.55 13.30
C ALA A 244 -7.17 -0.97 13.41
N PHE A 245 -8.19 -1.63 12.83
CA PHE A 245 -8.31 -3.09 12.81
C PHE A 245 -7.14 -3.75 12.06
N PHE A 246 -6.84 -3.31 10.83
CA PHE A 246 -5.73 -3.88 10.06
C PHE A 246 -4.36 -3.63 10.71
N LEU A 247 -4.17 -2.45 11.30
CA LEU A 247 -2.96 -2.15 12.06
C LEU A 247 -2.82 -3.07 13.27
N PHE A 248 -3.89 -3.25 14.05
CA PHE A 248 -3.90 -4.12 15.22
C PHE A 248 -3.61 -5.58 14.86
N VAL A 249 -4.30 -6.11 13.85
CA VAL A 249 -4.11 -7.50 13.37
C VAL A 249 -2.67 -7.70 12.88
N SER A 250 -2.18 -6.82 12.01
CA SER A 250 -0.82 -6.93 11.47
C SER A 250 0.24 -6.85 12.57
N LEU A 251 0.08 -5.95 13.54
CA LEU A 251 1.02 -5.76 14.65
C LEU A 251 1.05 -6.99 15.57
N LEU A 252 -0.12 -7.50 15.97
CA LEU A 252 -0.20 -8.69 16.82
C LEU A 252 0.44 -9.91 16.14
N MET A 253 0.06 -10.16 14.88
CA MET A 253 0.63 -11.27 14.10
C MET A 253 2.14 -11.13 13.96
N TYR A 254 2.63 -9.92 13.66
CA TYR A 254 4.06 -9.67 13.50
C TYR A 254 4.83 -9.88 14.81
N ILE A 255 4.35 -9.30 15.93
CA ILE A 255 5.01 -9.44 17.24
C ILE A 255 5.07 -10.91 17.68
N GLN A 256 3.96 -11.65 17.54
CA GLN A 256 3.91 -13.06 17.90
C GLN A 256 4.85 -13.90 17.03
N GLY A 257 4.85 -13.65 15.72
CA GLY A 257 5.73 -14.33 14.77
C GLY A 257 7.22 -14.09 15.06
N VAL A 258 7.61 -12.83 15.31
CA VAL A 258 9.01 -12.48 15.64
C VAL A 258 9.43 -13.09 16.98
N LYS A 259 8.55 -13.08 17.99
CA LYS A 259 8.83 -13.75 19.29
C LYS A 259 9.08 -15.24 19.11
N ARG A 260 8.30 -15.92 18.26
CA ARG A 260 8.46 -17.34 17.92
C ARG A 260 9.82 -17.61 17.30
N ASP A 261 10.19 -16.85 16.27
CA ASP A 261 11.46 -17.05 15.56
C ASP A 261 12.68 -16.68 16.42
N ARG A 262 12.57 -15.64 17.26
CA ARG A 262 13.62 -15.28 18.24
C ARG A 262 13.89 -16.42 19.22
N LYS A 263 12.83 -17.06 19.76
CA LYS A 263 12.98 -18.23 20.65
C LYS A 263 13.68 -19.39 19.93
N LYS A 264 13.30 -19.67 18.68
CA LYS A 264 13.91 -20.73 17.85
C LYS A 264 15.38 -20.45 17.56
N TYR A 265 15.74 -19.20 17.25
CA TYR A 265 17.11 -18.76 17.04
C TYR A 265 17.97 -18.94 18.29
N LYS A 266 17.50 -18.49 19.46
CA LYS A 266 18.23 -18.64 20.74
C LYS A 266 18.50 -20.11 21.07
N ARG A 267 17.53 -21.00 20.86
CA ARG A 267 17.70 -22.46 21.05
C ARG A 267 18.76 -23.05 20.13
N ARG A 268 18.81 -22.63 18.86
CA ARG A 268 19.83 -23.07 17.89
C ARG A 268 21.24 -22.59 18.28
N LEU A 269 21.37 -21.35 18.74
CA LEU A 269 22.63 -20.80 19.21
C LEU A 269 23.16 -21.58 20.43
N GLN A 270 22.30 -21.80 21.43
CA GLN A 270 22.63 -22.60 22.61
C GLN A 270 23.01 -24.05 22.28
N LYS A 271 22.42 -24.66 21.24
CA LYS A 271 22.81 -25.99 20.77
C LYS A 271 24.21 -25.96 20.15
N ARG A 272 24.52 -24.96 19.30
CA ARG A 272 25.84 -24.79 18.68
C ARG A 272 26.95 -24.55 19.70
N GLU A 273 26.69 -23.72 20.70
CA GLU A 273 27.64 -23.47 21.80
C GLU A 273 27.91 -24.74 22.62
N ARG A 274 26.87 -25.52 22.93
CA ARG A 274 27.03 -26.82 23.61
C ARG A 274 27.86 -27.81 22.79
N CYS A 275 27.60 -27.93 21.49
CA CYS A 275 28.41 -28.77 20.62
C CYS A 275 29.87 -28.30 20.56
N ARG A 276 30.12 -26.99 20.43
CA ARG A 276 31.48 -26.43 20.39
C ARG A 276 32.27 -26.73 21.67
N LYS A 277 31.62 -26.62 22.84
CA LYS A 277 32.24 -26.98 24.13
C LYS A 277 32.55 -28.48 24.22
N ALA A 278 31.71 -29.34 23.64
CA ALA A 278 31.93 -30.79 23.65
C ALA A 278 33.12 -31.25 22.77
N PHE A 279 33.49 -30.48 21.74
CA PHE A 279 34.66 -30.76 20.89
C PHE A 279 35.97 -30.12 21.39
N GLN A 280 35.92 -29.34 22.48
CA GLN A 280 37.09 -28.72 23.11
C GLN A 280 37.59 -29.51 24.34
N VAL A 281 37.01 -30.69 24.59
CA VAL A 281 37.42 -31.70 25.58
C VAL A 281 38.02 -32.86 24.80
#